data_AF-X1P1A2-F1
#
_entry.id   AF-X1P1A2-F1
#
_cell.length_a   1.000
_cell.length_b   1.000
_cell.length_c   1.000
_cell.angle_alpha   90.00
_cell.angle_beta   90.00
_cell.angle_gamma   90.00
#
_symmetry.space_group_name_H-M   'P 1'
#
loop_
_entity.id
_entity.type
_entity.pdbx_description
1 polymer ?
#
loop_
_entity_poly.entity_id
_entity_poly.type
_entity_poly.pdbx_seq_one_letter_code
_entity_poly.pdbx_strand_id
1 'polypeptide(L)' 'MIPTWGASEAFLPEDADLLIENTETGRTLARHNLKIIDTLFESTACLIGNKDSAFSPAKGERIKSITETLRAAVEDEKN' A
#
# COMPACT_ATOMS: atom_id res chain seq x y z
N MET A 1 -9.20 2.10 -20.17
CA MET A 1 -8.76 2.35 -18.78
C MET A 1 -8.97 3.82 -18.48
N ILE A 2 -9.70 4.12 -17.40
CA ILE A 2 -10.01 5.48 -16.96
C ILE A 2 -9.23 5.70 -15.65
N PRO A 3 -8.26 6.63 -15.59
CA PRO A 3 -7.59 6.96 -14.34
C PRO A 3 -8.49 7.80 -13.43
N THR A 4 -8.47 7.52 -12.13
CA THR A 4 -9.21 8.24 -11.10
C THR A 4 -8.26 8.75 -10.02
N TRP A 5 -8.67 9.76 -9.26
CA TRP A 5 -7.89 10.35 -8.16
C TRP A 5 -8.66 10.30 -6.83
N GLY A 6 -9.58 9.34 -6.70
CA GLY A 6 -10.44 9.15 -5.54
C GLY A 6 -11.91 8.95 -5.93
N ALA A 7 -12.72 8.51 -4.97
CA ALA A 7 -14.15 8.18 -5.13
C ALA A 7 -14.41 7.30 -6.37
N SER A 8 -13.53 6.33 -6.61
CA SER A 8 -13.51 5.56 -7.85
C SER A 8 -14.70 4.59 -7.95
N GLU A 9 -15.30 4.26 -6.80
CA GLU A 9 -16.52 3.45 -6.68
C GLU A 9 -17.75 4.09 -7.33
N ALA A 10 -17.76 5.42 -7.50
CA ALA A 10 -18.86 6.15 -8.11
C ALA A 10 -18.90 6.06 -9.65
N PHE A 11 -17.85 5.50 -10.27
CA PHE A 11 -17.78 5.34 -11.73
C PHE A 11 -18.51 4.10 -12.24
N LEU A 12 -18.96 3.22 -11.33
CA LEU A 12 -19.65 2.00 -11.70
C LEU A 12 -21.14 2.06 -11.35
N PRO A 13 -22.01 1.54 -12.24
CA PRO A 13 -21.69 0.94 -13.56
C PRO A 13 -21.63 1.94 -14.73
N GLU A 14 -21.87 3.23 -14.51
CA GLU A 14 -22.15 4.18 -15.59
C GLU A 14 -20.96 4.48 -16.51
N ASP A 15 -19.76 4.57 -15.94
CA ASP A 15 -18.53 4.96 -16.65
C ASP A 15 -17.57 3.78 -16.88
N ALA A 16 -17.74 2.66 -16.17
CA ALA A 16 -16.91 1.46 -16.30
C ALA A 16 -17.64 0.17 -15.90
N ASP A 17 -17.22 -0.95 -16.50
CA ASP A 17 -17.73 -2.28 -16.16
C ASP A 17 -17.01 -2.91 -14.96
N LEU A 18 -15.74 -2.55 -14.73
CA LEU A 18 -14.86 -3.14 -13.73
C LEU A 18 -13.98 -2.09 -13.06
N LEU A 19 -13.72 -2.31 -11.77
CA LEU A 19 -12.86 -1.46 -10.95
C LEU A 19 -11.62 -2.23 -10.48
N ILE A 20 -10.45 -1.60 -10.61
CA ILE A 20 -9.21 -2.06 -9.97
C ILE A 20 -8.89 -1.06 -8.87
N GLU A 21 -8.99 -1.49 -7.61
CA GLU A 21 -8.81 -0.61 -6.45
C GLU A 21 -8.09 -1.33 -5.31
N ASN A 22 -7.30 -0.57 -4.56
CA ASN A 22 -6.72 -1.05 -3.30
C ASN A 22 -7.81 -1.03 -2.22
N THR A 23 -7.98 -2.15 -1.52
CA THR A 23 -8.94 -2.25 -0.42
C THR A 23 -8.32 -2.98 0.77
N GLU A 24 -8.68 -2.56 1.98
CA GLU A 24 -8.24 -3.20 3.22
C GLU A 24 -9.30 -4.17 3.74
N THR A 25 -10.46 -3.65 4.15
CA THR A 25 -11.56 -4.47 4.71
C THR A 25 -12.68 -4.76 3.72
N GLY A 26 -12.64 -4.18 2.51
CA GLY A 26 -13.74 -4.27 1.54
C GLY A 26 -15.01 -3.49 1.91
N ARG A 27 -15.06 -2.83 3.08
CA ARG A 27 -16.29 -2.18 3.58
C ARG A 27 -16.80 -1.05 2.68
N THR A 28 -15.90 -0.26 2.10
CA THR A 28 -16.30 0.83 1.19
C THR A 28 -16.93 0.26 -0.09
N LEU A 29 -16.28 -0.73 -0.72
CA LEU A 29 -16.82 -1.43 -1.89
C LEU A 29 -18.22 -2.01 -1.60
N ALA A 30 -18.38 -2.70 -0.46
CA ALA A 30 -19.67 -3.26 -0.07
C ALA A 30 -20.76 -2.20 0.14
N ARG A 31 -20.43 -1.03 0.72
CA ARG A 31 -21.38 0.10 0.88
C ARG A 31 -21.84 0.65 -0.47
N HIS A 32 -21.02 0.51 -1.51
CA HIS A 32 -21.34 0.90 -2.89
C HIS A 32 -21.88 -0.27 -3.73
N ASN A 33 -22.33 -1.37 -3.10
CA ASN A 33 -22.87 -2.56 -3.77
C ASN A 33 -21.89 -3.23 -4.76
N LEU A 34 -20.58 -3.02 -4.56
CA LEU A 34 -19.54 -3.66 -5.34
C LEU A 34 -19.08 -4.95 -4.65
N LYS A 35 -18.70 -5.94 -5.47
CA LYS A 35 -18.19 -7.23 -5.00
C LYS A 35 -16.75 -7.42 -5.46
N ILE A 36 -15.87 -7.77 -4.53
CA ILE A 36 -14.52 -8.22 -4.86
C ILE A 36 -14.63 -9.58 -5.56
N ILE A 37 -14.11 -9.65 -6.79
CA ILE A 37 -14.15 -10.85 -7.62
C ILE A 37 -12.81 -11.58 -7.67
N ASP A 38 -11.70 -10.85 -7.47
CA ASP A 38 -10.35 -11.39 -7.46
C ASP A 38 -9.38 -10.46 -6.71
N THR A 39 -8.23 -11.00 -6.31
CA THR A 39 -7.12 -10.28 -5.69
C THR A 39 -5.91 -10.34 -6.61
N LEU A 40 -5.52 -9.18 -7.17
CA LEU A 40 -4.34 -9.10 -8.03
C LEU A 40 -3.04 -9.18 -7.22
N PHE A 41 -2.97 -8.42 -6.12
CA PHE A 41 -1.79 -8.34 -5.25
C PHE A 41 -2.21 -8.07 -3.81
N GLU A 42 -1.48 -8.64 -2.87
CA GLU A 42 -1.49 -8.20 -1.46
C GLU A 42 -0.36 -7.19 -1.24
N SER A 43 -0.65 -6.12 -0.52
CA SER A 43 0.31 -5.02 -0.30
C SER A 43 0.60 -4.82 1.18
N THR A 44 1.85 -4.47 1.47
CA THR A 44 2.30 -4.08 2.82
C THR A 44 3.12 -2.81 2.74
N ALA A 45 3.25 -2.09 3.86
CA ALA A 45 4.12 -0.94 3.94
C ALA A 45 5.59 -1.40 3.87
N CYS A 46 6.36 -0.80 2.96
CA CYS A 46 7.76 -1.14 2.73
C CYS A 46 8.67 0.06 2.98
N LEU A 47 9.79 -0.15 3.69
CA LEU A 47 10.86 0.84 3.75
C LEU A 47 11.70 0.75 2.47
N ILE A 48 11.71 1.82 1.67
CA ILE A 48 12.45 1.89 0.40
C ILE A 48 13.59 2.90 0.54
N GLY A 49 14.80 2.48 0.18
CA GLY A 49 16.01 3.30 0.19
C GLY A 49 16.69 3.36 -1.17
N ASN A 50 17.37 4.47 -1.46
CA ASN A 50 18.18 4.60 -2.67
C ASN A 50 19.39 3.66 -2.59
N LYS A 51 19.58 2.82 -3.62
CA LYS A 51 20.66 1.82 -3.67
C LYS A 51 22.06 2.44 -3.55
N ASP A 52 22.27 3.60 -4.16
CA ASP A 52 23.58 4.26 -4.20
C ASP A 52 23.89 5.05 -2.92
N SER A 53 22.87 5.35 -2.12
CA SER A 53 23.05 6.06 -0.85
C SER A 53 23.79 5.25 0.20
N ALA A 54 23.85 3.92 0.05
CA ALA A 54 24.63 3.03 0.89
C ALA A 54 26.16 3.18 0.73
N PHE A 55 26.64 3.80 -0.37
CA PHE A 55 28.07 4.01 -0.61
C PHE A 55 28.68 5.13 0.24
N SER A 56 27.85 5.95 0.90
CA SER A 56 28.32 6.94 1.87
C SER A 56 28.26 6.33 3.29
N PRO A 57 29.38 6.26 4.03
CA PRO A 57 29.40 5.69 5.38
C PRO A 57 28.37 6.31 6.33
N ALA A 58 28.27 7.65 6.33
CA ALA A 58 27.33 8.38 7.17
C ALA A 58 25.86 8.08 6.82
N LYS A 59 25.53 7.85 5.54
CA LYS A 59 24.17 7.49 5.12
C LYS A 59 23.87 6.02 5.45
N GLY A 60 24.85 5.13 5.29
CA GLY A 60 24.74 3.72 5.63
C GLY A 60 24.38 3.51 7.11
N GLU A 61 25.08 4.19 8.02
CA GLU A 61 24.78 4.13 9.46
C GLU A 61 23.36 4.62 9.77
N ARG A 62 22.94 5.73 9.16
CA ARG A 62 21.60 6.28 9.36
C ARG A 62 20.50 5.35 8.84
N ILE A 63 20.69 4.75 7.66
CA ILE A 63 19.77 3.76 7.09
C ILE A 63 19.64 2.55 8.02
N LYS A 64 20.78 2.04 8.53
CA LYS A 64 20.80 0.93 9.49
C LYS A 64 20.00 1.27 10.75
N SER A 65 20.26 2.42 11.36
CA SER A 65 19.56 2.87 12.56
C SER A 65 18.04 2.99 12.37
N ILE A 66 17.58 3.58 11.25
CA ILE A 66 16.14 3.67 10.93
C ILE A 66 15.54 2.27 10.75
N THR A 67 16.25 1.39 10.05
CA THR A 67 15.78 0.02 9.76
C THR A 67 15.64 -0.79 11.05
N GLU A 68 16.62 -0.72 11.96
CA GLU A 68 16.58 -1.40 13.25
C GLU A 68 15.46 -0.86 14.15
N THR A 69 15.26 0.46 14.17
CA THR A 69 14.20 1.11 14.96
C THR A 69 12.82 0.66 14.49
N LEU A 70 12.57 0.68 13.17
CA LEU A 70 11.29 0.24 12.61
C LEU A 70 11.06 -1.26 12.80
N ARG A 71 12.11 -2.09 12.72
CA ARG A 71 12.01 -3.52 12.97
C ARG A 71 11.63 -3.83 14.41
N ALA A 72 12.29 -3.19 15.37
CA ALA A 72 11.99 -3.36 16.80
C ALA A 72 10.54 -2.97 17.11
N ALA A 73 10.07 -1.83 16.59
CA ALA A 73 8.69 -1.38 16.80
C ALA A 73 7.64 -2.39 16.29
N VAL A 74 7.89 -3.03 15.14
CA VAL A 74 6.99 -4.04 14.57
C VAL A 74 7.05 -5.38 15.32
N GLU A 75 8.19 -5.71 15.94
CA GLU A 75 8.34 -6.91 16.77
C GLU A 75 7.66 -6.75 18.15
N ASP A 76 7.76 -5.56 18.75
CA ASP A 76 7.09 -5.23 20.02
C ASP A 76 5.56 -5.25 19.90
N GLU A 77 5.00 -4.82 18.77
CA GLU A 77 3.54 -4.86 18.52
C GLU A 77 2.98 -6.29 18.44
N LYS A 78 3.85 -7.30 18.20
CA LYS A 78 3.44 -8.71 18.06
C LYS A 78 3.44 -9.50 19.38
N ASN A 79 3.91 -8.92 20.49
CA ASN A 79 3.96 -9.52 21.82
C ASN A 79 2.82 -9.01 22.73
#